data_AF-A0A0G4F9N5-F1
#
_entry.id   AF-A0A0G4F9N5-F1
#
_cell.length_a   1.000
_cell.length_b   1.000
_cell.length_c   1.000
_cell.angle_alpha   90.00
_cell.angle_beta   90.00
_cell.angle_gamma   90.00
#
_symmetry.space_group_name_H-M   'P 1'
#
loop_
_entity.id
_entity.type
_entity.pdbx_description
1 polymer ?
#
loop_
_entity_poly.entity_id
_entity_poly.type
_entity_poly.pdbx_seq_one_letter_code
_entity_poly.pdbx_strand_id
1 'polypeptide(L)'
;MNDRLNDLRQMAKRQQQQTTSSSASLPSSASSSMRDLFTSPTSDGLAGGAVGSTDDFFKQVTTIKSELGQFHSISDRVRALKGHALAANSSAKERAVSQQLNSLLSEASQQSVSIRRLLEAMRLENEAVREAQPHSSETRIRINLYQNLTRKFRSHLADHQQAQSEYQRDVRAKVIRQVRLAYPEATDREIEALMEADGGVQSASAAIRGRISGGHETAQAAIDELQDLQDTYNDLQKLQRSVGDIQRLYTDLAAYVETQGDLIDQIEHNVSSAKDYTDDATQELITARKFQNAVTKRFVCMIILFLILGLILFAPLFLR
;
A
#
# COMPACT_ATOMS: atom_id res chain seq x y z
N MET A 1 31.99 -11.75 -4.27
CA MET A 1 30.68 -12.36 -4.60
C MET A 1 30.65 -13.04 -5.97
N ASN A 2 31.58 -12.73 -6.89
CA ASN A 2 31.65 -13.32 -8.25
C ASN A 2 32.21 -14.75 -8.32
N ASP A 3 32.98 -15.22 -7.32
CA ASP A 3 33.60 -16.55 -7.39
C ASP A 3 32.61 -17.71 -7.23
N ARG A 4 31.61 -17.58 -6.37
CA ARG A 4 30.63 -18.67 -6.14
C ARG A 4 29.70 -18.91 -7.33
N LEU A 5 29.48 -17.88 -8.15
CA LEU A 5 28.64 -17.99 -9.35
C LEU A 5 29.38 -18.72 -10.49
N ASN A 6 30.70 -18.56 -10.57
CA ASN A 6 31.53 -19.27 -11.54
C ASN A 6 31.72 -20.74 -11.14
N ASP A 7 31.86 -21.03 -9.86
CA ASP A 7 31.90 -22.42 -9.36
C ASP A 7 30.60 -23.17 -9.64
N LEU A 8 29.44 -22.54 -9.41
CA LEU A 8 28.14 -23.14 -9.72
C LEU A 8 27.96 -23.41 -11.23
N ARG A 9 28.47 -22.52 -12.09
CA ARG A 9 28.43 -22.72 -13.55
C ARG A 9 29.40 -23.83 -14.01
N GLN A 10 30.55 -23.98 -13.38
CA GLN A 10 31.46 -25.09 -13.67
C GLN A 10 30.92 -26.44 -13.18
N MET A 11 30.24 -26.47 -12.04
CA MET A 11 29.59 -27.69 -11.53
C MET A 11 28.42 -28.13 -12.41
N ALA A 12 27.61 -27.20 -12.92
CA ALA A 12 26.53 -27.50 -13.86
C ALA A 12 27.04 -28.09 -15.19
N LYS A 13 28.15 -27.56 -15.72
CA LYS A 13 28.79 -28.11 -16.95
C LYS A 13 29.35 -29.52 -16.75
N ARG A 14 29.85 -29.85 -15.56
CA ARG A 14 30.35 -31.20 -15.23
C ARG A 14 29.24 -32.23 -15.07
N GLN A 15 28.08 -31.84 -14.55
CA GLN A 15 26.90 -32.71 -14.47
C GLN A 15 26.32 -33.03 -15.86
N GLN A 16 26.32 -32.07 -16.78
CA GLN A 16 25.85 -32.29 -18.16
C GLN A 16 26.76 -33.19 -18.99
N GLN A 17 28.07 -33.26 -18.68
CA GLN A 17 29.00 -34.19 -19.35
C GLN A 17 28.97 -35.61 -18.76
N GLN A 18 28.59 -35.76 -17.49
CA GLN A 18 28.43 -37.08 -16.86
C GLN A 18 27.12 -37.78 -17.25
N THR A 19 26.07 -37.04 -17.63
CA THR A 19 24.80 -37.64 -18.07
C THR A 19 24.82 -38.11 -19.53
N THR A 20 25.80 -37.71 -20.34
CA THR A 20 25.93 -38.14 -21.75
C THR A 20 26.71 -39.43 -21.97
N SER A 21 27.43 -39.95 -20.96
CA SER A 21 28.27 -41.15 -21.11
C SER A 21 27.66 -42.46 -20.58
N SER A 22 26.45 -42.41 -20.00
CA SER A 22 25.74 -43.61 -19.53
C SER A 22 24.29 -43.62 -19.97
N SER A 23 24.08 -43.82 -21.27
CA SER A 23 22.76 -44.18 -21.80
C SER A 23 22.89 -45.36 -22.77
N ALA A 24 22.78 -46.57 -22.25
CA ALA A 24 22.42 -47.75 -23.02
C ALA A 24 21.19 -48.42 -22.37
N SER A 25 20.16 -48.61 -23.19
CA SER A 25 18.96 -49.48 -23.08
C SER A 25 17.84 -49.20 -22.05
N LEU A 26 16.73 -48.63 -22.58
CA LEU A 26 15.27 -48.95 -22.46
C LEU A 26 14.55 -48.88 -21.08
N PRO A 27 13.18 -48.73 -21.00
CA PRO A 27 12.18 -48.46 -22.04
C PRO A 27 11.32 -47.18 -21.83
N SER A 28 10.63 -46.82 -22.90
CA SER A 28 9.83 -45.60 -23.14
C SER A 28 8.38 -45.69 -22.62
N SER A 29 8.14 -45.56 -21.30
CA SER A 29 6.73 -45.48 -20.82
C SER A 29 6.46 -44.70 -19.53
N ALA A 30 7.37 -43.89 -19.01
CA ALA A 30 7.16 -43.20 -17.72
C ALA A 30 7.47 -41.69 -17.73
N SER A 31 7.41 -41.01 -18.88
CA SER A 31 7.68 -39.56 -18.97
C SER A 31 6.44 -38.68 -19.11
N SER A 32 5.23 -39.22 -18.96
CA SER A 32 3.99 -38.42 -19.03
C SER A 32 3.39 -38.04 -17.68
N SER A 33 3.88 -38.56 -16.55
CA SER A 33 3.20 -38.39 -15.24
C SER A 33 3.95 -37.52 -14.23
N MET A 34 4.91 -36.71 -14.66
CA MET A 34 5.68 -35.84 -13.73
C MET A 34 5.90 -34.42 -14.26
N ARG A 35 5.11 -33.99 -15.25
CA ARG A 35 5.01 -32.58 -15.69
C ARG A 35 3.80 -31.84 -15.11
N ASP A 36 2.92 -32.55 -14.40
CA ASP A 36 1.64 -31.99 -13.94
C ASP A 36 1.68 -31.42 -12.51
N LEU A 37 2.88 -31.25 -11.91
CA LEU A 37 3.01 -30.69 -10.56
C LEU A 37 3.41 -29.20 -10.55
N PHE A 38 3.57 -28.57 -11.71
CA PHE A 38 3.90 -27.14 -11.81
C PHE A 38 3.16 -26.39 -12.94
N THR A 39 2.08 -26.97 -13.45
CA THR A 39 1.12 -26.23 -14.26
C THR A 39 0.14 -25.54 -13.32
N SER A 40 -0.09 -24.25 -13.54
CA SER A 40 -1.16 -23.42 -12.98
C SER A 40 -2.44 -24.22 -12.78
N PRO A 41 -3.27 -23.95 -11.76
CA PRO A 41 -4.49 -24.72 -11.54
C PRO A 41 -5.35 -24.60 -12.80
N THR A 42 -5.39 -25.68 -13.58
CA THR A 42 -6.31 -25.82 -14.70
C THR A 42 -7.70 -25.79 -14.12
N SER A 43 -8.38 -24.68 -14.42
CA SER A 43 -9.82 -24.58 -14.46
C SER A 43 -10.35 -25.69 -15.36
N ASP A 44 -10.80 -26.79 -14.78
CA ASP A 44 -11.67 -27.70 -15.52
C ASP A 44 -12.72 -28.30 -14.60
N GLY A 45 -13.97 -28.00 -14.96
CA GLY A 45 -15.16 -28.62 -14.38
C GLY A 45 -15.84 -27.83 -13.27
N LEU A 46 -16.38 -26.64 -13.59
CA LEU A 46 -17.70 -26.18 -13.12
C LEU A 46 -18.15 -25.03 -14.03
N ALA A 47 -18.88 -25.38 -15.08
CA ALA A 47 -19.71 -24.43 -15.83
C ALA A 47 -20.73 -23.82 -14.86
N GLY A 48 -20.51 -22.57 -14.46
CA GLY A 48 -21.39 -21.87 -13.53
C GLY A 48 -21.02 -20.41 -13.38
N GLY A 49 -21.43 -19.59 -14.35
CA GLY A 49 -21.53 -18.12 -14.22
C GLY A 49 -20.21 -17.37 -14.18
N ALA A 50 -20.06 -16.36 -15.04
CA ALA A 50 -18.92 -15.46 -15.08
C ALA A 50 -18.84 -14.58 -13.81
N VAL A 51 -18.36 -15.14 -12.71
CA VAL A 51 -17.86 -14.38 -11.56
C VAL A 51 -16.36 -14.20 -11.79
N GLY A 52 -15.89 -12.95 -11.82
CA GLY A 52 -14.59 -12.54 -12.38
C GLY A 52 -13.41 -13.40 -11.93
N SER A 53 -12.52 -13.72 -12.90
CA SER A 53 -11.35 -14.57 -12.71
C SER A 53 -10.52 -14.16 -11.49
N THR A 54 -9.98 -15.14 -10.75
CA THR A 54 -9.08 -14.92 -9.62
C THR A 54 -7.88 -14.02 -10.00
N ASP A 55 -7.41 -14.09 -11.24
CA ASP A 55 -6.35 -13.21 -11.76
C ASP A 55 -6.78 -11.75 -11.82
N ASP A 56 -8.03 -11.49 -12.23
CA ASP A 56 -8.56 -10.12 -12.30
C ASP A 56 -8.75 -9.53 -10.91
N PHE A 57 -9.13 -10.35 -9.94
CA PHE A 57 -9.13 -9.96 -8.53
C PHE A 57 -7.74 -9.53 -8.04
N PHE A 58 -6.70 -10.31 -8.32
CA PHE A 58 -5.33 -9.92 -7.91
C PHE A 58 -4.82 -8.67 -8.62
N LYS A 59 -5.23 -8.43 -9.88
CA LYS A 59 -4.98 -7.14 -10.56
C LYS A 59 -5.68 -5.99 -9.83
N GLN A 60 -6.97 -6.13 -9.50
CA GLN A 60 -7.71 -5.11 -8.73
C GLN A 60 -7.04 -4.81 -7.39
N VAL A 61 -6.64 -5.84 -6.64
CA VAL A 61 -5.88 -5.68 -5.39
C VAL A 61 -4.61 -4.86 -5.61
N THR A 62 -3.85 -5.19 -6.65
CA THR A 62 -2.58 -4.50 -6.96
C THR A 62 -2.83 -3.04 -7.31
N THR A 63 -3.87 -2.75 -8.08
CA THR A 63 -4.32 -1.38 -8.38
C THR A 63 -4.67 -0.62 -7.09
N ILE A 64 -5.50 -1.20 -6.21
CA ILE A 64 -5.88 -0.56 -4.94
C ILE A 64 -4.64 -0.32 -4.06
N LYS A 65 -3.71 -1.27 -3.97
CA LYS A 65 -2.45 -1.09 -3.23
C LYS A 65 -1.62 0.07 -3.78
N SER A 66 -1.54 0.19 -5.11
CA SER A 66 -0.84 1.29 -5.78
C SER A 66 -1.50 2.64 -5.46
N GLU A 67 -2.83 2.74 -5.59
CA GLU A 67 -3.56 3.97 -5.28
C GLU A 67 -3.45 4.34 -3.79
N LEU A 68 -3.46 3.36 -2.88
CA LEU A 68 -3.22 3.60 -1.45
C LEU A 68 -1.82 4.17 -1.17
N GLY A 69 -0.80 3.68 -1.88
CA GLY A 69 0.57 4.19 -1.77
C GLY A 69 0.70 5.62 -2.29
N GLN A 70 0.05 5.93 -3.41
CA GLN A 70 -0.01 7.29 -3.95
C GLN A 70 -0.75 8.24 -3.01
N PHE A 71 -1.89 7.84 -2.45
CA PHE A 71 -2.65 8.63 -1.48
C PHE A 71 -1.84 8.95 -0.22
N HIS A 72 -1.06 7.97 0.26
CA HIS A 72 -0.14 8.17 1.38
C HIS A 72 0.93 9.22 1.05
N SER A 73 1.54 9.12 -0.15
CA SER A 73 2.52 10.09 -0.63
C SER A 73 1.95 11.52 -0.74
N ILE A 74 0.71 11.67 -1.20
CA ILE A 74 0.01 12.97 -1.21
C ILE A 74 -0.12 13.51 0.22
N SER A 75 -0.49 12.66 1.18
CA SER A 75 -0.63 13.05 2.59
C SER A 75 0.68 13.52 3.20
N ASP A 76 1.80 12.87 2.88
CA ASP A 76 3.13 13.31 3.33
C ASP A 76 3.54 14.63 2.69
N ARG A 77 3.24 14.83 1.41
CA ARG A 77 3.47 16.10 0.71
C ARG A 77 2.65 17.24 1.31
N VAL A 78 1.39 17.00 1.68
CA VAL A 78 0.54 17.97 2.40
C VAL A 78 1.17 18.38 3.73
N ARG A 79 1.68 17.42 4.52
CA ARG A 79 2.37 17.70 5.79
C ARG A 79 3.66 18.51 5.58
N ALA A 80 4.46 18.13 4.60
CA ALA A 80 5.70 18.85 4.28
C ALA A 80 5.42 20.29 3.84
N LEU A 81 4.46 20.49 2.92
CA LEU A 81 4.09 21.82 2.42
C LEU A 81 3.48 22.72 3.49
N LYS A 82 2.68 22.18 4.40
CA LYS A 82 2.23 22.92 5.59
C LYS A 82 3.44 23.44 6.38
N GLY A 83 4.45 22.61 6.62
CA GLY A 83 5.68 23.03 7.31
C GLY A 83 6.39 24.19 6.59
N HIS A 84 6.40 24.18 5.26
CA HIS A 84 6.94 25.28 4.45
C HIS A 84 6.05 26.53 4.45
N ALA A 85 4.73 26.39 4.53
CA ALA A 85 3.80 27.53 4.63
C ALA A 85 4.05 28.37 5.90
N LEU A 86 4.26 27.69 7.04
CA LEU A 86 4.55 28.35 8.32
C LEU A 86 5.93 29.05 8.34
N ALA A 87 6.87 28.58 7.52
CA ALA A 87 8.21 29.15 7.38
C ALA A 87 8.32 30.19 6.24
N ALA A 88 7.22 30.50 5.55
CA ALA A 88 7.22 31.45 4.45
C ALA A 88 7.21 32.90 4.97
N ASN A 89 8.21 33.70 4.56
CA ASN A 89 8.40 35.08 5.02
C ASN A 89 7.87 36.13 4.01
N SER A 90 7.19 35.70 2.94
CA SER A 90 6.67 36.62 1.93
C SER A 90 5.35 36.14 1.33
N SER A 91 4.46 37.08 1.02
CA SER A 91 3.13 36.81 0.46
C SER A 91 3.19 36.03 -0.86
N ALA A 92 4.23 36.24 -1.68
CA ALA A 92 4.41 35.49 -2.93
C ALA A 92 4.74 34.01 -2.70
N LYS A 93 5.59 33.70 -1.71
CA LYS A 93 5.92 32.31 -1.36
C LYS A 93 4.71 31.63 -0.73
N GLU A 94 3.99 32.35 0.10
CA GLU A 94 2.79 31.84 0.76
C GLU A 94 1.70 31.47 -0.26
N ARG A 95 1.42 32.35 -1.24
CA ARG A 95 0.49 32.05 -2.33
C ARG A 95 0.91 30.83 -3.15
N ALA A 96 2.19 30.69 -3.45
CA ALA A 96 2.70 29.51 -4.17
C ALA A 96 2.48 28.21 -3.37
N VAL A 97 2.72 28.24 -2.05
CA VAL A 97 2.46 27.09 -1.18
C VAL A 97 0.98 26.78 -1.08
N SER A 98 0.10 27.78 -0.91
CA SER A 98 -1.36 27.59 -0.88
C SER A 98 -1.88 26.98 -2.18
N GLN A 99 -1.39 27.42 -3.35
CA GLN A 99 -1.76 26.84 -4.64
C GLN A 99 -1.35 25.37 -4.75
N GLN A 100 -0.12 25.02 -4.36
CA GLN A 100 0.34 23.64 -4.33
C GLN A 100 -0.49 22.78 -3.38
N LEU A 101 -0.81 23.33 -2.20
CA LEU A 101 -1.59 22.63 -1.19
C LEU A 101 -3.01 22.36 -1.67
N ASN A 102 -3.67 23.36 -2.27
CA ASN A 102 -4.98 23.19 -2.92
C ASN A 102 -4.96 22.12 -4.02
N SER A 103 -3.90 22.07 -4.84
CA SER A 103 -3.74 21.02 -5.84
C SER A 103 -3.65 19.63 -5.20
N LEU A 104 -2.89 19.48 -4.12
CA LEU A 104 -2.76 18.21 -3.40
C LEU A 104 -4.06 17.79 -2.72
N LEU A 105 -4.81 18.74 -2.15
CA LEU A 105 -6.11 18.46 -1.56
C LEU A 105 -7.09 17.93 -2.61
N SER A 106 -7.09 18.53 -3.81
CA SER A 106 -7.88 18.04 -4.93
C SER A 106 -7.45 16.65 -5.41
N GLU A 107 -6.14 16.42 -5.52
CA GLU A 107 -5.57 15.11 -5.89
C GLU A 107 -5.96 14.03 -4.87
N ALA A 108 -5.86 14.33 -3.58
CA ALA A 108 -6.27 13.46 -2.48
C ALA A 108 -7.77 13.13 -2.54
N SER A 109 -8.62 14.12 -2.77
CA SER A 109 -10.08 13.92 -2.92
C SER A 109 -10.41 13.04 -4.12
N GLN A 110 -9.76 13.25 -5.27
CA GLN A 110 -9.98 12.40 -6.45
C GLN A 110 -9.54 10.96 -6.19
N GLN A 111 -8.38 10.77 -5.57
CA GLN A 111 -7.84 9.46 -5.28
C GLN A 111 -8.64 8.72 -4.22
N SER A 112 -9.15 9.40 -3.18
CA SER A 112 -9.99 8.79 -2.16
C SER A 112 -11.31 8.28 -2.74
N VAL A 113 -11.92 9.03 -3.68
CA VAL A 113 -13.12 8.59 -4.41
C VAL A 113 -12.82 7.38 -5.30
N SER A 114 -11.66 7.35 -5.97
CA SER A 114 -11.24 6.20 -6.78
C SER A 114 -11.07 4.93 -5.93
N ILE A 115 -10.31 5.01 -4.84
CA ILE A 115 -10.08 3.89 -3.92
C ILE A 115 -11.40 3.39 -3.36
N ARG A 116 -12.31 4.29 -2.95
CA ARG A 116 -13.66 3.94 -2.47
C ARG A 116 -14.43 3.13 -3.52
N ARG A 117 -14.45 3.59 -4.78
CA ARG A 117 -15.14 2.90 -5.87
C ARG A 117 -14.58 1.51 -6.13
N LEU A 118 -13.24 1.36 -6.10
CA LEU A 118 -12.58 0.07 -6.29
C LEU A 118 -12.87 -0.90 -5.13
N LEU A 119 -12.85 -0.41 -3.89
CA LEU A 119 -13.21 -1.21 -2.71
C LEU A 119 -14.67 -1.65 -2.76
N GLU A 120 -15.59 -0.76 -3.16
CA GLU A 120 -17.01 -1.11 -3.29
C GLU A 120 -17.24 -2.15 -4.40
N ALA A 121 -16.56 -2.02 -5.54
CA ALA A 121 -16.61 -3.03 -6.60
C ALA A 121 -16.11 -4.40 -6.11
N MET A 122 -14.95 -4.41 -5.44
CA MET A 122 -14.40 -5.63 -4.83
C MET A 122 -15.35 -6.23 -3.78
N ARG A 123 -16.04 -5.40 -3.00
CA ARG A 123 -17.04 -5.86 -2.02
C ARG A 123 -18.19 -6.60 -2.69
N LEU A 124 -18.74 -6.03 -3.77
CA LEU A 124 -19.84 -6.63 -4.53
C LEU A 124 -19.42 -7.95 -5.20
N GLU A 125 -18.23 -7.99 -5.80
CA GLU A 125 -17.68 -9.23 -6.37
C GLU A 125 -17.47 -10.31 -5.31
N ASN A 126 -16.92 -9.93 -4.14
CA ASN A 126 -16.71 -10.86 -3.04
C ASN A 126 -18.03 -11.41 -2.48
N GLU A 127 -19.10 -10.62 -2.46
CA GLU A 127 -20.44 -11.07 -2.07
C GLU A 127 -20.97 -12.14 -3.04
N ALA A 128 -20.87 -11.90 -4.34
CA ALA A 128 -21.30 -12.87 -5.36
C ALA A 128 -20.50 -14.18 -5.30
N VAL A 129 -19.17 -14.10 -5.10
CA VAL A 129 -18.31 -15.29 -4.90
C VAL A 129 -18.70 -16.03 -3.62
N ARG A 130 -19.00 -15.30 -2.53
CA ARG A 130 -19.41 -15.89 -1.25
C ARG A 130 -20.74 -16.61 -1.35
N GLU A 131 -21.72 -16.04 -2.05
CA GLU A 131 -23.03 -16.70 -2.28
C GLU A 131 -22.86 -17.99 -3.09
N ALA A 132 -22.00 -17.97 -4.11
CA ALA A 132 -21.73 -19.15 -4.93
C ALA A 132 -20.90 -20.22 -4.20
N GLN A 133 -19.91 -19.81 -3.39
CA GLN A 133 -18.96 -20.70 -2.72
C GLN A 133 -18.60 -20.22 -1.30
N PRO A 134 -19.49 -20.38 -0.30
CA PRO A 134 -19.32 -19.79 1.03
C PRO A 134 -18.06 -20.24 1.79
N HIS A 135 -17.65 -21.49 1.60
CA HIS A 135 -16.56 -22.12 2.37
C HIS A 135 -15.27 -22.34 1.57
N SER A 136 -15.19 -21.82 0.33
CA SER A 136 -13.99 -21.98 -0.49
C SER A 136 -12.81 -21.20 0.08
N SER A 137 -11.59 -21.67 -0.23
CA SER A 137 -10.36 -20.96 0.12
C SER A 137 -10.28 -19.61 -0.60
N GLU A 138 -10.75 -19.51 -1.84
CA GLU A 138 -10.80 -18.27 -2.62
C GLU A 138 -11.67 -17.20 -1.94
N THR A 139 -12.88 -17.56 -1.50
CA THR A 139 -13.77 -16.64 -0.76
C THR A 139 -13.08 -16.07 0.47
N ARG A 140 -12.39 -16.91 1.24
CA ARG A 140 -11.66 -16.46 2.44
C ARG A 140 -10.53 -15.50 2.08
N ILE A 141 -9.70 -15.85 1.10
CA ILE A 141 -8.58 -15.01 0.64
C ILE A 141 -9.09 -13.64 0.18
N ARG A 142 -10.15 -13.63 -0.63
CA ARG A 142 -10.75 -12.41 -1.18
C ARG A 142 -11.25 -11.47 -0.11
N ILE A 143 -12.00 -12.00 0.86
CA ILE A 143 -12.54 -11.25 2.00
C ILE A 143 -11.40 -10.67 2.84
N ASN A 144 -10.40 -11.48 3.18
CA ASN A 144 -9.29 -11.05 4.03
C ASN A 144 -8.49 -9.91 3.40
N LEU A 145 -8.27 -9.98 2.10
CA LEU A 145 -7.53 -8.96 1.37
C LEU A 145 -8.33 -7.67 1.24
N TYR A 146 -9.64 -7.75 0.96
CA TYR A 146 -10.54 -6.61 1.02
C TYR A 146 -10.49 -5.92 2.39
N GLN A 147 -10.61 -6.67 3.49
CA GLN A 147 -10.56 -6.11 4.84
C GLN A 147 -9.21 -5.42 5.12
N ASN A 148 -8.10 -6.04 4.72
CA ASN A 148 -6.77 -5.45 4.91
C ASN A 148 -6.65 -4.11 4.17
N LEU A 149 -7.10 -4.05 2.91
CA LEU A 149 -7.06 -2.83 2.10
C LEU A 149 -7.96 -1.74 2.70
N THR A 150 -9.16 -2.09 3.16
CA THR A 150 -10.08 -1.16 3.83
C THR A 150 -9.48 -0.58 5.12
N ARG A 151 -8.86 -1.42 5.97
CA ARG A 151 -8.17 -0.94 7.19
C ARG A 151 -7.02 0.00 6.86
N LYS A 152 -6.19 -0.33 5.86
CA LYS A 152 -5.11 0.54 5.39
C LYS A 152 -5.64 1.87 4.86
N PHE A 153 -6.71 1.83 4.08
CA PHE A 153 -7.33 3.05 3.57
C PHE A 153 -7.82 3.95 4.70
N ARG A 154 -8.55 3.38 5.67
CA ARG A 154 -9.00 4.11 6.86
C ARG A 154 -7.85 4.75 7.62
N SER A 155 -6.75 4.02 7.81
CA SER A 155 -5.55 4.55 8.47
C SER A 155 -5.00 5.76 7.72
N HIS A 156 -4.80 5.65 6.40
CA HIS A 156 -4.30 6.77 5.61
C HIS A 156 -5.28 7.95 5.59
N LEU A 157 -6.58 7.67 5.61
CA LEU A 157 -7.62 8.69 5.60
C LEU A 157 -7.67 9.47 6.93
N ALA A 158 -7.52 8.80 8.07
CA ALA A 158 -7.39 9.44 9.38
C ALA A 158 -6.13 10.33 9.45
N ASP A 159 -5.01 9.80 8.97
CA ASP A 159 -3.73 10.50 8.84
C ASP A 159 -3.85 11.78 8.00
N HIS A 160 -4.57 11.70 6.88
CA HIS A 160 -4.83 12.83 5.99
C HIS A 160 -5.79 13.84 6.62
N GLN A 161 -6.88 13.36 7.22
CA GLN A 161 -7.86 14.18 7.93
C GLN A 161 -7.20 15.00 9.04
N GLN A 162 -6.32 14.38 9.82
CA GLN A 162 -5.58 15.09 10.87
C GLN A 162 -4.73 16.22 10.27
N ALA A 163 -3.96 15.93 9.22
CA ALA A 163 -3.12 16.94 8.56
C ALA A 163 -3.96 18.09 7.98
N GLN A 164 -5.08 17.79 7.34
CA GLN A 164 -6.02 18.80 6.81
C GLN A 164 -6.65 19.64 7.94
N SER A 165 -7.08 19.00 9.04
CA SER A 165 -7.71 19.69 10.17
C SER A 165 -6.76 20.66 10.84
N GLU A 166 -5.48 20.29 10.96
CA GLU A 166 -4.45 21.18 11.47
C GLU A 166 -4.23 22.37 10.52
N TYR A 167 -4.07 22.10 9.22
CA TYR A 167 -3.92 23.17 8.23
C TYR A 167 -5.14 24.12 8.22
N GLN A 168 -6.35 23.58 8.39
CA GLN A 168 -7.58 24.37 8.49
C GLN A 168 -7.54 25.34 9.66
N ARG A 169 -7.05 24.91 10.84
CA ARG A 169 -6.90 25.79 11.99
C ARG A 169 -5.91 26.93 11.70
N ASP A 170 -4.81 26.64 11.01
CA ASP A 170 -3.79 27.63 10.67
C ASP A 170 -4.34 28.69 9.69
N VAL A 171 -5.00 28.25 8.61
CA VAL A 171 -5.64 29.16 7.64
C VAL A 171 -6.76 29.96 8.31
N ARG A 172 -7.55 29.33 9.19
CA ARG A 172 -8.60 30.00 9.98
C ARG A 172 -8.02 31.14 10.81
N ALA A 173 -6.95 30.89 11.57
CA ALA A 173 -6.27 31.89 12.37
C ALA A 173 -5.72 33.05 11.51
N LYS A 174 -5.20 32.74 10.31
CA LYS A 174 -4.74 33.74 9.36
C LYS A 174 -5.86 34.65 8.87
N VAL A 175 -7.00 34.09 8.47
CA VAL A 175 -8.18 34.88 8.05
C VAL A 175 -8.62 35.81 9.18
N ILE A 176 -8.72 35.32 10.42
CA ILE A 176 -9.08 36.15 11.59
C ILE A 176 -8.12 37.33 11.75
N ARG A 177 -6.82 37.07 11.63
CA ARG A 177 -5.80 38.13 11.71
C ARG A 177 -5.97 39.17 10.61
N GLN A 178 -6.17 38.75 9.36
CA GLN A 178 -6.36 39.65 8.22
C GLN A 178 -7.66 40.47 8.34
N VAL A 179 -8.75 39.86 8.82
CA VAL A 179 -10.00 40.58 9.12
C VAL A 179 -9.77 41.65 10.19
N ARG A 180 -9.05 41.35 11.26
CA ARG A 180 -8.75 42.32 12.33
C ARG A 180 -7.84 43.46 11.88
N LEU A 181 -6.93 43.21 10.94
CA LEU A 181 -6.09 44.28 10.36
C LEU A 181 -6.93 45.21 9.48
N ALA A 182 -7.80 44.65 8.63
CA ALA A 182 -8.68 45.42 7.75
C ALA A 182 -9.87 46.08 8.49
N TYR A 183 -10.32 45.48 9.60
CA TYR A 183 -11.44 45.95 10.43
C TYR A 183 -11.14 45.78 11.93
N PRO A 184 -10.38 46.71 12.55
CA PRO A 184 -9.98 46.61 13.96
C PRO A 184 -11.11 46.62 14.99
N GLU A 185 -12.26 47.22 14.63
CA GLU A 185 -13.45 47.32 15.48
C GLU A 185 -14.33 46.06 15.44
N ALA A 186 -13.95 45.04 14.65
CA ALA A 186 -14.71 43.80 14.54
C ALA A 186 -14.79 43.08 15.89
N THR A 187 -16.00 42.81 16.35
CA THR A 187 -16.19 41.96 17.53
C THR A 187 -15.91 40.49 17.17
N ASP A 188 -15.50 39.69 18.15
CA ASP A 188 -15.24 38.26 17.94
C ASP A 188 -16.47 37.51 17.40
N ARG A 189 -17.68 37.96 17.77
CA ARG A 189 -18.94 37.40 17.23
C ARG A 189 -19.15 37.73 15.77
N GLU A 190 -18.82 38.96 15.35
CA GLU A 190 -18.89 39.34 13.93
C GLU A 190 -17.85 38.57 13.11
N ILE A 191 -16.62 38.45 13.60
CA ILE A 191 -15.59 37.65 12.94
C ILE A 191 -16.05 36.21 12.78
N GLU A 192 -16.54 35.58 13.85
CA GLU A 192 -17.02 34.19 13.78
C GLU A 192 -18.19 34.03 12.81
N ALA A 193 -19.16 34.96 12.82
CA ALA A 193 -20.28 34.96 11.88
C ALA A 193 -19.81 35.10 10.41
N LEU A 194 -18.76 35.89 10.15
CA LEU A 194 -18.15 36.00 8.83
C LEU A 194 -17.43 34.71 8.39
N MET A 195 -16.97 33.90 9.35
CA MET A 195 -16.32 32.61 9.08
C MET A 195 -17.30 31.47 8.88
N GLU A 196 -18.45 31.49 9.55
CA GLU A 196 -19.48 30.46 9.45
C GLU A 196 -20.45 30.67 8.28
N ALA A 197 -20.72 31.92 7.89
CA ALA A 197 -21.63 32.21 6.79
C ALA A 197 -21.04 31.76 5.45
N ASP A 198 -21.81 30.99 4.66
CA ASP A 198 -21.45 30.69 3.28
C ASP A 198 -21.50 32.01 2.47
N GLY A 199 -20.32 32.53 2.12
CA GLY A 199 -20.17 33.85 1.50
C GLY A 199 -20.00 35.01 2.49
N GLY A 200 -19.68 34.74 3.76
CA GLY A 200 -19.45 35.76 4.78
C GLY A 200 -18.41 36.80 4.39
N VAL A 201 -17.35 36.41 3.68
CA VAL A 201 -16.34 37.37 3.19
C VAL A 201 -16.83 38.28 2.06
N GLN A 202 -17.86 37.93 1.28
CA GLN A 202 -18.49 38.94 0.40
C GLN A 202 -19.18 40.05 1.22
N SER A 203 -19.83 39.69 2.33
CA SER A 203 -20.43 40.64 3.26
C SER A 203 -19.36 41.47 4.01
N ALA A 204 -18.28 40.85 4.47
CA ALA A 204 -17.14 41.55 5.08
C ALA A 204 -16.47 42.51 4.10
N SER A 205 -16.16 42.03 2.89
CA SER A 205 -15.51 42.84 1.86
C SER A 205 -16.41 43.97 1.35
N ALA A 206 -17.74 43.81 1.34
CA ALA A 206 -18.68 44.89 1.06
C ALA A 206 -18.71 45.94 2.17
N ALA A 207 -18.73 45.51 3.44
CA ALA A 207 -18.68 46.41 4.60
C ALA A 207 -17.37 47.21 4.67
N ILE A 208 -16.25 46.57 4.35
CA ILE A 208 -14.93 47.21 4.33
C ILE A 208 -14.77 48.14 3.11
N ARG A 209 -15.21 47.72 1.91
CA ARG A 209 -15.22 48.60 0.70
C ARG A 209 -16.08 49.85 0.87
N GLY A 210 -17.22 49.74 1.54
CA GLY A 210 -18.09 50.89 1.83
C GLY A 210 -17.41 51.96 2.68
N ARG A 211 -16.40 51.60 3.49
CA ARG A 211 -15.66 52.52 4.37
C ARG A 211 -14.37 53.05 3.74
N ILE A 212 -13.69 52.26 2.91
CA ILE A 212 -12.48 52.69 2.18
C ILE A 212 -12.78 53.84 1.19
N SER A 213 -13.95 53.84 0.57
CA SER A 213 -14.37 54.89 -0.37
C SER A 213 -14.62 56.27 0.27
N GLY A 214 -14.59 56.38 1.61
CA GLY A 214 -14.91 57.59 2.37
C GLY A 214 -13.76 58.57 2.62
N GLY A 215 -12.52 58.21 2.28
CA GLY A 215 -11.37 59.13 2.30
C GLY A 215 -10.10 58.52 2.91
N HIS A 216 -9.08 58.33 2.07
CA HIS A 216 -7.65 58.58 2.31
C HIS A 216 -6.79 57.95 1.20
N GLU A 217 -5.59 58.49 0.99
CA GLU A 217 -4.52 58.02 0.09
C GLU A 217 -4.02 56.57 0.40
N THR A 218 -4.58 55.92 1.43
CA THR A 218 -4.38 54.52 1.82
C THR A 218 -5.32 53.54 1.12
N ALA A 219 -6.21 54.01 0.23
CA ALA A 219 -7.21 53.17 -0.45
C ALA A 219 -6.59 51.98 -1.19
N GLN A 220 -5.44 52.16 -1.85
CA GLN A 220 -4.80 51.08 -2.61
C GLN A 220 -4.29 49.95 -1.70
N ALA A 221 -3.63 50.28 -0.59
CA ALA A 221 -3.14 49.29 0.37
C ALA A 221 -4.28 48.52 1.05
N ALA A 222 -5.39 49.21 1.35
CA ALA A 222 -6.59 48.59 1.92
C ALA A 222 -7.32 47.70 0.90
N ILE A 223 -7.30 48.06 -0.39
CA ILE A 223 -7.83 47.22 -1.49
C ILE A 223 -6.98 45.95 -1.66
N ASP A 224 -5.65 46.07 -1.63
CA ASP A 224 -4.74 44.94 -1.77
C ASP A 224 -4.89 43.95 -0.59
N GLU A 225 -5.05 44.45 0.63
CA GLU A 225 -5.28 43.63 1.83
C GLU A 225 -6.65 42.93 1.81
N LEU A 226 -7.67 43.60 1.28
CA LEU A 226 -8.98 43.00 1.06
C LEU A 226 -8.96 41.87 0.02
N GLN A 227 -8.16 42.04 -1.04
CA GLN A 227 -8.02 41.01 -2.05
C GLN A 227 -7.30 39.78 -1.49
N ASP A 228 -6.23 39.97 -0.72
CA ASP A 228 -5.51 38.87 -0.08
C ASP A 228 -6.38 38.13 0.96
N LEU A 229 -7.21 38.86 1.70
CA LEU A 229 -8.22 38.30 2.60
C LEU A 229 -9.24 37.44 1.83
N GLN A 230 -9.72 37.93 0.69
CA GLN A 230 -10.68 37.21 -0.14
C GLN A 230 -10.10 35.90 -0.69
N ASP A 231 -8.86 35.93 -1.17
CA ASP A 231 -8.16 34.74 -1.65
C ASP A 231 -7.95 33.71 -0.53
N THR A 232 -7.46 34.16 0.63
CA THR A 232 -7.23 33.28 1.80
C THR A 232 -8.54 32.66 2.31
N TYR A 233 -9.65 33.40 2.29
CA TYR A 233 -10.95 32.87 2.66
C TYR A 233 -11.50 31.85 1.65
N ASN A 234 -11.33 32.09 0.35
CA ASN A 234 -11.70 31.12 -0.67
C ASN A 234 -10.93 29.79 -0.49
N ASP A 235 -9.66 29.87 -0.11
CA ASP A 235 -8.84 28.70 0.23
C ASP A 235 -9.36 27.99 1.49
N LEU A 236 -9.73 28.75 2.54
CA LEU A 236 -10.35 28.20 3.75
C LEU A 236 -11.64 27.43 3.43
N GLN A 237 -12.51 27.96 2.56
CA GLN A 237 -13.76 27.30 2.16
C GLN A 237 -13.50 26.00 1.40
N LYS A 238 -12.56 26.00 0.45
CA LYS A 238 -12.18 24.77 -0.27
C LYS A 238 -11.67 23.70 0.68
N LEU A 239 -10.84 24.10 1.63
CA LEU A 239 -10.30 23.22 2.66
C LEU A 239 -11.40 22.68 3.58
N GLN A 240 -12.32 23.52 4.05
CA GLN A 240 -13.48 23.10 4.86
C GLN A 240 -14.33 22.04 4.15
N ARG A 241 -14.58 22.23 2.84
CA ARG A 241 -15.31 21.24 2.02
C ARG A 241 -14.53 19.93 1.93
N SER A 242 -13.22 19.98 1.63
CA SER A 242 -12.37 18.79 1.55
C SER A 242 -12.32 18.02 2.87
N VAL A 243 -12.15 18.71 4.01
CA VAL A 243 -12.20 18.12 5.36
C VAL A 243 -13.53 17.40 5.59
N GLY A 244 -14.64 18.06 5.24
CA GLY A 244 -15.98 17.48 5.38
C GLY A 244 -16.17 16.22 4.53
N ASP A 245 -15.70 16.24 3.28
CA ASP A 245 -15.82 15.10 2.37
C ASP A 245 -14.98 13.90 2.84
N ILE A 246 -13.76 14.15 3.29
CA ILE A 246 -12.88 13.12 3.87
C ILE A 246 -13.47 12.55 5.17
N GLN A 247 -14.06 13.39 6.03
CA GLN A 247 -14.72 12.93 7.26
C GLN A 247 -15.94 12.05 6.98
N ARG A 248 -16.77 12.42 5.99
CA ARG A 248 -17.89 11.57 5.55
C ARG A 248 -17.38 10.22 5.07
N LEU A 249 -16.37 10.22 4.20
CA LEU A 249 -15.77 9.00 3.70
C LEU A 249 -15.19 8.12 4.82
N TYR A 250 -14.53 8.71 5.80
CA TYR A 250 -14.00 7.97 6.95
C TYR A 250 -15.10 7.29 7.76
N THR A 251 -16.23 7.98 7.92
CA THR A 251 -17.42 7.45 8.59
C THR A 251 -18.06 6.33 7.78
N ASP A 252 -18.23 6.52 6.46
CA ASP A 252 -18.83 5.53 5.57
C ASP A 252 -18.02 4.22 5.56
N LEU A 253 -16.69 4.32 5.56
CA LEU A 253 -15.81 3.15 5.63
C LEU A 253 -15.86 2.42 6.97
N ALA A 254 -16.49 2.97 8.01
CA ALA A 254 -16.55 2.30 9.32
C ALA A 254 -17.49 1.10 9.24
N ALA A 255 -18.61 1.28 8.53
CA ALA A 255 -19.57 0.23 8.24
C ALA A 255 -18.96 -0.94 7.45
N TYR A 256 -17.90 -0.70 6.66
CA TYR A 256 -17.22 -1.74 5.87
C TYR A 256 -16.37 -2.68 6.73
N VAL A 257 -15.91 -2.23 7.90
CA VAL A 257 -15.09 -3.03 8.82
C VAL A 257 -15.94 -3.74 9.86
N GLU A 258 -17.09 -3.18 10.21
CA GLU A 258 -17.98 -3.67 11.27
C GLU A 258 -18.74 -4.96 10.90
N THR A 259 -18.77 -5.32 9.61
CA THR A 259 -19.62 -6.41 9.11
C THR A 259 -19.07 -7.82 9.31
N GLN A 260 -17.87 -8.05 9.88
CA GLN A 260 -17.28 -9.40 9.91
C GLN A 260 -16.38 -9.68 11.11
N GLY A 261 -16.97 -10.24 12.18
CA GLY A 261 -16.25 -10.74 13.36
C GLY A 261 -15.68 -12.16 13.22
N ASP A 262 -16.26 -13.02 12.36
CA ASP A 262 -15.96 -14.47 12.39
C ASP A 262 -14.77 -14.92 11.50
N LEU A 263 -14.33 -14.12 10.51
CA LEU A 263 -13.26 -14.53 9.59
C LEU A 263 -11.85 -14.10 10.01
N ILE A 264 -11.74 -13.13 10.93
CA ILE A 264 -10.45 -12.56 11.36
C ILE A 264 -9.62 -13.60 12.14
N ASP A 265 -10.26 -14.39 13.02
CA ASP A 265 -9.58 -15.40 13.85
C ASP A 265 -8.84 -16.48 13.03
N GLN A 266 -9.29 -16.77 11.80
CA GLN A 266 -8.64 -17.77 10.96
C GLN A 266 -7.39 -17.25 10.23
N ILE A 267 -7.16 -15.93 10.16
CA ILE A 267 -5.95 -15.35 9.53
C ILE A 267 -4.76 -15.40 10.46
N GLU A 268 -4.94 -15.05 11.74
CA GLU A 268 -3.88 -15.22 12.74
C GLU A 268 -3.40 -16.68 12.73
N HIS A 269 -4.35 -17.61 12.62
CA HIS A 269 -4.04 -19.02 12.51
C HIS A 269 -3.38 -19.40 11.17
N ASN A 270 -3.82 -18.89 10.01
CA ASN A 270 -3.26 -19.27 8.70
C ASN A 270 -1.92 -18.60 8.36
N VAL A 271 -1.66 -17.37 8.83
CA VAL A 271 -0.36 -16.70 8.71
C VAL A 271 0.64 -17.30 9.69
N SER A 272 0.21 -17.69 10.90
CA SER A 272 1.02 -18.52 11.81
C SER A 272 1.36 -19.84 11.14
N SER A 273 0.36 -20.59 10.66
CA SER A 273 0.59 -21.87 9.99
C SER A 273 1.53 -21.75 8.79
N ALA A 274 1.39 -20.73 7.93
CA ALA A 274 2.28 -20.53 6.79
C ALA A 274 3.74 -20.23 7.20
N LYS A 275 3.94 -19.49 8.29
CA LYS A 275 5.26 -19.25 8.87
C LYS A 275 5.83 -20.55 9.47
N ASP A 276 5.01 -21.30 10.20
CA ASP A 276 5.38 -22.56 10.85
C ASP A 276 5.76 -23.62 9.79
N TYR A 277 5.02 -23.72 8.67
CA TYR A 277 5.38 -24.61 7.54
C TYR A 277 6.70 -24.22 6.85
N THR A 278 7.04 -22.93 6.77
CA THR A 278 8.35 -22.51 6.22
C THR A 278 9.49 -22.81 7.18
N ASP A 279 9.28 -22.66 8.48
CA ASP A 279 10.30 -22.96 9.50
C ASP A 279 10.55 -24.49 9.59
N ASP A 280 9.49 -25.31 9.58
CA ASP A 280 9.60 -26.77 9.55
C ASP A 280 10.24 -27.29 8.26
N ALA A 281 9.88 -26.73 7.09
CA ALA A 281 10.52 -27.09 5.82
C ALA A 281 12.03 -26.76 5.82
N THR A 282 12.45 -25.66 6.47
CA THR A 282 13.88 -25.36 6.62
C THR A 282 14.57 -26.32 7.58
N GLN A 283 13.91 -26.75 8.66
CA GLN A 283 14.45 -27.75 9.58
C GLN A 283 14.58 -29.14 8.94
N GLU A 284 13.61 -29.56 8.14
CA GLU A 284 13.67 -30.81 7.40
C GLU A 284 14.78 -30.80 6.34
N LEU A 285 14.99 -29.67 5.64
CA LEU A 285 16.13 -29.52 4.71
C LEU A 285 17.48 -29.56 5.42
N ILE A 286 17.59 -28.96 6.61
CA ILE A 286 18.80 -29.02 7.45
C ILE A 286 19.05 -30.45 7.92
N THR A 287 17.99 -31.14 8.34
CA THR A 287 18.06 -32.51 8.85
C THR A 287 18.40 -33.51 7.73
N ALA A 288 17.76 -33.39 6.56
CA ALA A 288 18.08 -34.15 5.36
C ALA A 288 19.55 -33.95 4.92
N ARG A 289 20.05 -32.71 4.96
CA ARG A 289 21.47 -32.43 4.67
C ARG A 289 22.43 -33.07 5.68
N LYS A 290 22.07 -33.09 6.97
CA LYS A 290 22.86 -33.77 8.01
C LYS A 290 22.88 -35.30 7.78
N PHE A 291 21.74 -35.90 7.43
CA PHE A 291 21.67 -37.32 7.08
C PHE A 291 22.47 -37.66 5.82
N GLN A 292 22.38 -36.84 4.75
CA GLN A 292 23.15 -37.05 3.52
C GLN A 292 24.67 -36.96 3.76
N ASN A 293 25.11 -36.03 4.61
CA ASN A 293 26.52 -35.90 5.00
C ASN A 293 27.01 -37.06 5.89
N ALA A 294 26.13 -37.65 6.71
CA ALA A 294 26.48 -38.82 7.53
C ALA A 294 26.59 -40.10 6.69
N VAL A 295 25.69 -40.30 5.72
CA VAL A 295 25.71 -41.46 4.82
C VAL A 295 26.92 -41.43 3.89
N THR A 296 27.25 -40.28 3.31
CA THR A 296 28.43 -40.12 2.43
C THR A 296 29.74 -40.39 3.17
N LYS A 297 29.89 -39.92 4.43
CA LYS A 297 31.07 -40.23 5.25
C LYS A 297 31.20 -41.71 5.59
N ARG A 298 30.10 -42.40 5.87
CA ARG A 298 30.09 -43.85 6.12
C ARG A 298 30.46 -44.64 4.86
N PHE A 299 29.96 -44.23 3.70
CA PHE A 299 30.24 -44.89 2.42
C PHE A 299 31.71 -44.72 2.00
N VAL A 300 32.28 -43.52 2.17
CA VAL A 300 33.70 -43.26 1.89
C VAL A 300 34.61 -44.09 2.82
N CYS A 301 34.27 -44.20 4.11
CA CYS A 301 35.03 -45.02 5.05
C CYS A 301 35.03 -46.51 4.67
N MET A 302 33.89 -47.03 4.20
CA MET A 302 33.78 -48.42 3.74
C MET A 302 34.63 -48.67 2.48
N ILE A 303 34.63 -47.74 1.51
CA ILE A 303 35.46 -47.85 0.30
C ILE A 303 36.95 -47.87 0.63
N ILE A 304 37.41 -47.03 1.55
CA ILE A 304 38.81 -46.99 1.99
C ILE A 304 39.21 -48.32 2.66
N LEU A 305 38.34 -48.89 3.50
CA LEU A 305 38.57 -50.18 4.14
C LEU A 305 38.77 -51.30 3.10
N PHE A 306 37.92 -51.36 2.08
CA PHE A 306 38.02 -52.35 1.00
C PHE A 306 39.29 -52.20 0.16
N LEU A 307 39.72 -50.96 -0.12
CA LEU A 307 40.98 -50.70 -0.83
C LEU A 307 42.20 -51.19 -0.04
N ILE A 308 42.23 -50.94 1.27
CA ILE A 308 43.31 -51.41 2.14
C ILE A 308 43.34 -52.94 2.19
N LEU A 309 42.18 -53.58 2.33
CA LEU A 309 42.07 -55.05 2.31
C LEU A 309 42.59 -55.63 0.98
N GLY A 310 42.19 -55.03 -0.14
CA GLY A 310 42.65 -55.45 -1.47
C GLY A 310 44.16 -55.32 -1.62
N LEU A 311 44.76 -54.24 -1.13
CA LEU A 311 46.21 -54.03 -1.17
C LEU A 311 46.96 -55.09 -0.36
N ILE A 312 46.48 -55.44 0.82
CA ILE A 312 47.08 -56.48 1.68
C ILE A 312 46.99 -57.86 1.01
N LEU A 313 45.89 -58.16 0.34
CA LEU A 313 45.66 -59.44 -0.36
C LEU A 313 46.50 -59.57 -1.64
N PHE A 314 46.65 -58.47 -2.40
CA PHE A 314 47.35 -58.47 -3.69
C PHE A 314 48.86 -58.17 -3.58
N ALA A 315 49.32 -57.47 -2.54
CA ALA A 315 50.74 -57.19 -2.31
C ALA A 315 51.65 -58.45 -2.29
N PRO A 316 51.31 -59.56 -1.60
CA PRO A 316 52.16 -60.76 -1.59
C PRO A 316 52.14 -61.52 -2.93
N LEU A 317 51.18 -61.22 -3.81
CA LEU A 317 51.05 -61.82 -5.14
C LEU A 317 51.90 -61.08 -6.20
N PHE A 318 52.17 -59.79 -5.97
CA PHE A 318 53.05 -58.96 -6.80
C PHE A 318 54.52 -58.96 -6.37
N LEU A 319 54.82 -59.38 -5.14
CA LEU A 319 56.17 -59.43 -4.58
C LEU A 319 56.82 -60.82 -4.69
N ARG A 320 56.19 -61.74 -5.42
CA ARG A 320 56.68 -63.07 -5.81
C ARG A 320 57.07 -63.06 -7.28
#